data_AF-T1I1R6-F1
#
_entry.id   AF-T1I1R6-F1
#
_cell.length_a   1.000
_cell.length_b   1.000
_cell.length_c   1.000
_cell.angle_alpha   90.00
_cell.angle_beta   90.00
_cell.angle_gamma   90.00
#
_symmetry.space_group_name_H-M   'P 1'
#
loop_
_entity.id
_entity.type
_entity.pdbx_description
1 polymer ?
#
loop_
_entity_poly.entity_id
_entity_poly.type
_entity_poly.pdbx_seq_one_letter_code
_entity_poly.pdbx_strand_id
1 'polypeptide(L)'
;MGALIENCEDSARMKLFAKLGITEDSLKADVDYLMDWMQKQPHLPSMPHVNLKEWLANQLIMAKNSMEKTKYSIERYCTARTMCPELFIGRDIVNNPTLSQSFDNM
;
A
#
# COMPACT_ATOMS: atom_id res chain seq x y z
N MET A 1 -8.19 25.96 -19.76
CA MET A 1 -8.90 24.91 -19.00
C MET A 1 -7.89 24.13 -18.18
N GLY A 2 -7.50 24.62 -17.01
CA GLY A 2 -6.41 24.01 -16.23
C GLY A 2 -6.46 24.39 -14.75
N ALA A 3 -7.64 24.32 -14.12
CA ALA A 3 -7.79 24.74 -12.73
C ALA A 3 -8.96 24.05 -11.99
N LEU A 4 -9.19 22.75 -12.19
CA LEU A 4 -10.30 22.05 -11.51
C LEU A 4 -9.98 20.68 -10.90
N ILE A 5 -8.72 20.22 -10.88
CA ILE A 5 -8.39 18.92 -10.26
C ILE A 5 -7.72 19.08 -8.87
N GLU A 6 -7.06 20.20 -8.57
CA GLU A 6 -6.22 20.33 -7.36
C GLU A 6 -6.93 20.69 -6.04
N ASN A 7 -8.27 20.71 -5.93
CA ASN A 7 -8.93 21.19 -4.69
C ASN A 7 -9.78 20.14 -3.92
N CYS A 8 -10.02 18.95 -4.48
CA CYS A 8 -10.90 17.95 -3.85
C CYS A 8 -10.14 16.97 -2.94
N GLU A 9 -8.97 16.49 -3.40
CA GLU A 9 -8.19 15.47 -2.70
C GLU A 9 -7.66 15.96 -1.34
N ASP A 10 -7.17 17.20 -1.29
CA ASP A 10 -6.65 17.79 -0.05
C ASP A 10 -7.75 17.99 1.00
N SER A 11 -8.97 18.36 0.59
CA SER A 11 -10.11 18.50 1.49
C SER A 11 -10.55 17.15 2.07
N ALA A 12 -10.57 16.09 1.26
CA ALA A 12 -10.93 14.75 1.71
C ALA A 12 -9.87 14.15 2.64
N ARG A 13 -8.58 14.32 2.28
CA ARG A 13 -7.45 13.86 3.10
C ARG A 13 -7.43 14.56 4.46
N MET A 14 -7.63 15.87 4.49
CA MET A 14 -7.66 16.63 5.75
C MET A 14 -8.80 16.18 6.67
N LYS A 15 -10.00 15.93 6.11
CA LYS A 15 -11.14 15.37 6.89
C LYS A 15 -10.83 13.98 7.43
N LEU A 16 -10.19 13.14 6.63
CA LEU A 16 -9.79 11.80 7.04
C LEU A 16 -8.78 11.85 8.19
N PHE A 17 -7.79 12.73 8.08
CA PHE A 17 -6.72 12.88 9.08
C PHE A 17 -7.28 13.38 10.40
N ALA A 18 -8.17 14.38 10.35
CA ALA A 18 -8.90 14.85 11.52
C ALA A 18 -9.73 13.73 12.18
N LYS A 19 -10.40 12.89 11.38
CA LYS A 19 -11.22 11.77 11.88
C LYS A 19 -10.39 10.65 12.52
N LEU A 20 -9.19 10.40 12.00
CA LEU A 20 -8.28 9.36 12.49
C LEU A 20 -7.33 9.85 13.59
N GLY A 21 -7.32 11.16 13.87
CA GLY A 21 -6.40 11.78 14.82
C GLY A 21 -4.94 11.78 14.34
N ILE A 22 -4.74 11.89 13.03
CA ILE A 22 -3.42 11.86 12.39
C ILE A 22 -2.99 13.28 12.02
N THR A 23 -1.73 13.61 12.30
CA THR A 23 -1.02 14.76 11.71
C THR A 23 0.01 14.28 10.71
N GLU A 24 0.39 15.10 9.72
CA GLU A 24 1.43 14.73 8.75
C GLU A 24 2.76 14.38 9.44
N ASP A 25 3.13 15.10 10.50
CA ASP A 25 4.34 14.78 11.29
C ASP A 25 4.23 13.45 12.03
N SER A 26 3.08 13.15 12.65
CA SER A 26 2.85 11.86 13.32
C SER A 26 2.90 10.70 12.34
N LEU A 27 2.30 10.87 11.16
CA LEU A 27 2.29 9.86 10.11
C LEU A 27 3.71 9.58 9.61
N LYS A 28 4.52 10.64 9.44
CA LYS A 28 5.92 10.50 9.04
C LYS A 28 6.73 9.74 10.09
N ALA A 29 6.57 10.07 11.37
CA ALA A 29 7.23 9.38 12.47
C ALA A 29 6.84 7.89 12.53
N ASP A 30 5.55 7.59 12.35
CA ASP A 30 5.03 6.22 12.33
C ASP A 30 5.54 5.42 11.13
N VAL A 31 5.66 6.05 9.95
CA VAL A 31 6.25 5.44 8.75
C VAL A 31 7.73 5.13 8.97
N ASP A 32 8.50 6.06 9.53
CA ASP A 32 9.91 5.85 9.84
C ASP A 32 10.09 4.70 10.86
N TYR A 33 9.25 4.66 11.90
CA TYR A 33 9.21 3.54 12.85
C TYR A 33 8.90 2.20 12.17
N LEU A 34 7.94 2.16 11.24
CA LEU A 34 7.58 0.95 10.51
C LEU A 34 8.71 0.48 9.60
N MET A 35 9.43 1.39 8.94
CA MET A 35 10.60 1.02 8.14
C MET A 35 11.68 0.36 9.01
N ASP A 36 12.00 0.95 10.16
CA ASP A 36 12.97 0.39 11.11
C ASP A 36 12.50 -0.95 11.65
N TRP A 37 11.20 -1.10 11.94
CA TRP A 37 10.62 -2.35 12.38
C TRP A 37 10.75 -3.44 11.32
N MET A 38 10.44 -3.12 10.05
CA MET A 38 10.55 -4.05 8.92
C MET A 38 11.99 -4.52 8.70
N GLN A 39 12.98 -3.63 8.81
CA GLN A 39 14.40 -4.00 8.69
C GLN A 39 14.83 -5.02 9.75
N LYS A 40 14.20 -4.98 10.93
CA LYS A 40 14.46 -5.93 12.02
C LYS A 40 13.77 -7.29 11.83
N GLN A 41 12.86 -7.42 10.87
CA GLN A 41 12.16 -8.68 10.59
C GLN A 41 12.86 -9.46 9.45
N PRO A 42 13.68 -10.48 9.74
CA PRO A 42 14.42 -11.21 8.71
C PRO A 42 13.52 -12.06 7.79
N HIS A 43 12.27 -12.33 8.20
CA HIS A 43 11.32 -13.12 7.45
C HIS A 43 10.47 -12.30 6.47
N LEU A 44 10.49 -10.96 6.57
CA LEU A 44 9.77 -10.10 5.64
C LEU A 44 10.56 -9.95 4.34
N PRO A 45 9.96 -10.23 3.17
CA PRO A 45 10.64 -10.08 1.90
C PRO A 45 10.90 -8.61 1.57
N SER A 46 11.95 -8.37 0.80
CA SER A 46 12.17 -7.07 0.18
C SER A 46 11.05 -6.76 -0.82
N MET A 47 10.55 -5.52 -0.81
CA MET A 47 9.45 -5.07 -1.67
C MET A 47 9.90 -3.94 -2.61
N PRO A 48 10.79 -4.21 -3.59
CA PRO A 48 11.29 -3.19 -4.50
C PRO A 48 10.22 -2.69 -5.50
N HIS A 49 9.11 -3.40 -5.63
CA HIS A 49 8.02 -3.09 -6.55
C HIS A 49 7.06 -1.99 -6.04
N VAL A 50 7.25 -1.46 -4.83
CA VAL A 50 6.42 -0.38 -4.26
C VAL A 50 7.28 0.79 -3.80
N ASN A 51 6.69 1.99 -3.83
CA ASN A 51 7.21 3.11 -3.04
C ASN A 51 6.91 2.83 -1.55
N LEU A 52 7.90 2.35 -0.81
CA LEU A 52 7.72 1.83 0.55
C LEU A 52 7.10 2.86 1.51
N LYS A 53 7.50 4.13 1.44
CA LYS A 53 7.01 5.17 2.37
C LYS A 53 5.53 5.47 2.15
N GLU A 54 5.13 5.70 0.90
CA GLU A 54 3.73 5.94 0.55
C GLU A 54 2.87 4.71 0.85
N TRP A 55 3.39 3.52 0.57
CA TRP A 55 2.70 2.27 0.87
C TRP A 55 2.47 2.10 2.37
N LEU A 56 3.48 2.33 3.21
CA LEU A 56 3.35 2.27 4.68
C LEU A 56 2.38 3.32 5.22
N ALA A 57 2.42 4.54 4.70
CA ALA A 57 1.45 5.58 5.06
C ALA A 57 0.01 5.13 4.75
N ASN A 58 -0.21 4.51 3.59
CA ASN A 58 -1.50 3.95 3.23
C ASN A 58 -1.91 2.77 4.13
N GLN A 59 -0.98 1.90 4.53
CA GLN A 59 -1.27 0.83 5.49
C GLN A 59 -1.73 1.37 6.85
N LEU A 60 -1.12 2.44 7.35
CA LEU A 60 -1.53 3.12 8.59
C LEU A 60 -2.95 3.70 8.47
N ILE A 61 -3.23 4.38 7.36
CA ILE A 61 -4.55 4.96 7.09
C ILE A 61 -5.62 3.85 7.01
N MET A 62 -5.37 2.77 6.28
CA MET A 62 -6.29 1.63 6.17
C MET A 62 -6.52 0.93 7.51
N ALA A 63 -5.50 0.87 8.36
CA ALA A 63 -5.59 0.31 9.71
C ALA A 63 -6.23 1.28 10.73
N LYS A 64 -6.71 2.45 10.30
CA LYS A 64 -7.27 3.51 11.15
C LYS A 64 -6.29 3.98 12.23
N ASN A 65 -5.03 4.20 11.84
CA ASN A 65 -3.93 4.63 12.70
C ASN A 65 -3.56 3.64 13.82
N SER A 66 -3.84 2.35 13.65
CA SER A 66 -3.49 1.32 14.65
C SER A 66 -2.21 0.59 14.24
N MET A 67 -1.15 0.80 15.03
CA MET A 67 0.17 0.24 14.77
C MET A 67 0.18 -1.30 14.73
N GLU A 68 -0.49 -1.99 15.65
CA GLU A 68 -0.51 -3.46 15.63
C GLU A 68 -1.26 -4.00 14.42
N LYS A 69 -2.38 -3.38 14.05
CA LYS A 69 -3.16 -3.77 12.85
C LYS A 69 -2.35 -3.53 11.57
N THR A 70 -1.58 -2.45 11.52
CA THR A 70 -0.69 -2.17 10.40
C THR A 70 0.38 -3.24 10.26
N LYS A 71 1.09 -3.60 11.33
CA LYS A 71 2.10 -4.67 11.30
C LYS A 71 1.50 -6.01 10.83
N TYR A 72 0.35 -6.37 11.38
CA TYR A 72 -0.38 -7.57 10.98
C TYR A 72 -0.80 -7.55 9.50
N SER A 73 -1.25 -6.40 9.00
CA SER A 73 -1.58 -6.21 7.57
C SER A 73 -0.36 -6.40 6.67
N ILE A 74 0.79 -5.84 7.07
CA ILE A 74 2.06 -5.95 6.33
C ILE A 74 2.51 -7.41 6.24
N GLU A 75 2.51 -8.14 7.35
CA GLU A 75 2.88 -9.56 7.40
C GLU A 75 1.97 -10.41 6.50
N ARG A 76 0.65 -10.16 6.55
CA ARG A 76 -0.31 -10.86 5.69
C ARG A 76 -0.12 -10.55 4.22
N TYR A 77 0.14 -9.28 3.87
CA TYR A 77 0.43 -8.89 2.51
C TYR A 77 1.64 -9.66 1.97
N CYS A 78 2.73 -9.72 2.73
CA CYS A 78 3.94 -10.44 2.36
C CYS A 78 3.69 -11.95 2.26
N THR A 79 2.98 -12.51 3.23
CA THR A 79 2.64 -13.94 3.27
C THR A 79 1.79 -14.34 2.06
N ALA A 80 0.73 -13.61 1.76
CA ALA A 80 -0.16 -13.92 0.64
C ALA A 80 0.56 -13.90 -0.72
N ARG A 81 1.45 -12.93 -0.94
CA ARG A 81 2.24 -12.86 -2.19
C ARG A 81 3.31 -13.93 -2.29
N THR A 82 3.82 -14.39 -1.16
CA THR A 82 4.81 -15.48 -1.11
C THR A 82 4.14 -16.86 -1.29
N MET A 83 2.94 -17.04 -0.74
CA MET A 83 2.20 -18.30 -0.83
C MET A 83 1.53 -18.53 -2.18
N CYS A 84 1.14 -17.46 -2.88
CA CYS A 84 0.43 -17.54 -4.17
C CYS A 84 1.17 -16.74 -5.27
N PRO A 85 2.44 -17.04 -5.58
CA PRO A 85 3.22 -16.28 -6.55
C PRO A 85 2.60 -16.28 -7.95
N GLU A 86 1.86 -17.33 -8.32
CA GLU A 86 1.12 -17.48 -9.58
C GLU A 86 0.12 -16.34 -9.84
N LEU A 87 -0.40 -15.72 -8.77
CA LEU A 87 -1.32 -14.60 -8.89
C LEU A 87 -0.63 -13.25 -9.10
N PHE A 88 0.66 -13.13 -8.71
CA PHE A 88 1.34 -11.83 -8.60
C PHE A 88 2.57 -11.68 -9.50
N ILE A 89 3.09 -12.77 -10.08
CA ILE A 89 4.27 -12.78 -10.96
C ILE A 89 3.83 -13.07 -12.40
N GLY A 90 4.54 -12.53 -13.40
CA GLY A 90 4.31 -12.88 -14.81
C GLY A 90 2.99 -12.37 -15.40
N ARG A 91 2.42 -11.32 -14.80
CA ARG A 91 1.19 -10.66 -15.30
C ARG A 91 1.50 -9.73 -16.46
N ASP A 92 1.67 -10.32 -17.64
CA ASP A 92 1.78 -9.59 -18.89
C ASP A 92 0.50 -9.82 -19.71
N ILE A 93 -0.39 -8.84 -19.76
CA ILE A 93 -1.64 -8.98 -20.53
C ILE A 93 -1.42 -8.99 -22.04
N VAL A 94 -0.29 -8.49 -22.53
CA VAL A 94 0.00 -8.35 -23.97
C VAL A 94 0.67 -9.61 -24.49
N ASN A 95 1.65 -10.14 -23.76
CA ASN A 95 2.42 -11.29 -24.20
C ASN A 95 1.95 -12.63 -23.59
N ASN A 96 1.00 -12.64 -22.66
CA ASN A 96 0.41 -13.87 -22.13
C ASN A 96 -0.90 -14.19 -22.86
N PRO A 97 -0.91 -15.19 -23.77
CA PRO A 97 -2.07 -15.49 -24.61
C PRO A 97 -3.28 -15.97 -23.77
N THR A 98 -3.06 -16.63 -22.63
CA THR A 98 -4.13 -17.08 -21.74
C THR A 98 -4.83 -15.90 -21.04
N LEU A 99 -4.07 -14.89 -20.62
CA LEU A 99 -4.62 -13.68 -20.01
C LEU A 99 -5.30 -12.80 -21.06
N SER A 100 -4.70 -12.60 -22.23
CA SER A 100 -5.30 -11.80 -23.33
C SER A 100 -6.69 -12.33 -23.71
N GLN A 101 -6.82 -13.64 -23.92
CA GLN A 101 -8.09 -14.29 -24.29
C GLN A 101 -9.19 -14.14 -23.22
N SER A 102 -8.81 -13.92 -21.96
CA SER A 102 -9.79 -13.74 -20.87
C SER A 102 -10.55 -12.42 -20.98
N PHE A 103 -9.97 -11.41 -21.65
CA PHE A 103 -10.59 -10.09 -21.84
C PHE A 103 -11.33 -9.96 -23.18
N ASP A 104 -11.08 -10.84 -24.14
CA ASP A 104 -11.75 -10.82 -25.45
C ASP A 104 -13.25 -11.22 -25.38
N ASN A 105 -13.69 -11.78 -24.26
CA ASN A 105 -15.07 -12.23 -24.02
C ASN A 105 -15.91 -11.26 -23.15
N MET A 106 -15.44 -10.02 -22.95
CA MET A 106 -16.09 -8.99 -22.12
C MET A 106 -16.67 -7.86 -22.99
#